data_AF-A0A8T3W9M2-F1
#
_entry.id   AF-A0A8T3W9M2-F1
#
_cell.length_a   1.000
_cell.length_b   1.000
_cell.length_c   1.000
_cell.angle_alpha   90.00
_cell.angle_beta   90.00
_cell.angle_gamma   90.00
#
_symmetry.space_group_name_H-M   'P 1'
#
loop_
_entity.id
_entity.type
_entity.pdbx_description
1 polymer ?
#
loop_
_entity_poly.entity_id
_entity_poly.type
_entity_poly.pdbx_seq_one_letter_code
_entity_poly.pdbx_strand_id
1 'polypeptide(L)'
;MNNSGFSNSRELKYAEKDCERGESYTSPVERPKFYITDVATTKDIERCVMPGCGAETGYLITTPIQQRMGYVEGAGQLCAPCYESTFGGRKR
;
A
#
# COMPACT_ATOMS: atom_id res chain seq x y z
N MET A 1 -23.23 36.22 34.24
CA MET A 1 -22.25 35.22 34.68
C MET A 1 -22.10 34.15 33.60
N ASN A 2 -20.95 34.18 32.93
CA ASN A 2 -20.04 33.05 32.66
C ASN A 2 -20.59 31.80 31.94
N ASN A 3 -20.48 31.82 30.61
CA ASN A 3 -19.73 30.89 29.75
C ASN A 3 -19.54 29.42 30.20
N SER A 4 -20.03 28.45 29.41
CA SER A 4 -19.29 27.23 29.02
C SER A 4 -20.09 26.32 28.07
N GLY A 5 -19.41 25.76 27.05
CA GLY A 5 -19.90 24.68 26.17
C GLY A 5 -19.81 25.03 24.69
N PHE A 6 -18.64 25.25 24.12
CA PHE A 6 -17.79 24.26 23.42
C PHE A 6 -18.47 23.53 22.23
N SER A 7 -17.95 23.89 21.04
CA SER A 7 -17.80 23.07 19.82
C SER A 7 -19.04 22.66 19.03
N ASN A 8 -19.16 23.19 17.80
CA ASN A 8 -18.91 22.32 16.66
C ASN A 8 -18.49 23.09 15.41
N SER A 9 -17.45 22.55 14.79
CA SER A 9 -16.66 23.12 13.72
C SER A 9 -17.27 22.78 12.37
N ARG A 10 -17.46 23.81 11.54
CA ARG A 10 -17.40 23.80 10.06
C ARG A 10 -18.20 22.69 9.36
N GLU A 11 -19.46 22.99 9.06
CA GLU A 11 -20.18 22.41 7.93
C GLU A 11 -19.44 22.75 6.61
N LEU A 12 -18.81 21.75 5.99
CA LEU A 12 -18.32 21.87 4.62
C LEU A 12 -19.49 21.66 3.66
N LYS A 13 -20.05 22.78 3.19
CA LYS A 13 -20.99 22.80 2.06
C LYS A 13 -20.22 22.58 0.76
N TYR A 14 -20.25 21.37 0.21
CA TYR A 14 -19.86 21.15 -1.17
C TYR A 14 -21.13 20.99 -2.01
N ALA A 15 -21.33 21.95 -2.90
CA ALA A 15 -22.45 22.02 -3.82
C ALA A 15 -22.39 20.88 -4.83
N GLU A 16 -23.47 20.10 -4.90
CA GLU A 16 -23.71 19.13 -5.96
C GLU A 16 -23.91 19.90 -7.27
N LYS A 17 -22.96 19.78 -8.20
CA LYS A 17 -23.10 20.26 -9.57
C LYS A 17 -23.52 19.08 -10.43
N ASP A 18 -24.79 19.10 -10.83
CA ASP A 18 -25.32 18.23 -11.87
C ASP A 18 -24.56 18.48 -13.18
N CYS A 19 -23.95 17.44 -13.73
CA CYS A 19 -23.33 17.44 -15.06
C CYS A 19 -24.01 16.37 -15.92
N GLU A 20 -25.12 16.76 -16.55
CA GLU A 20 -25.68 16.01 -17.67
C GLU A 20 -24.77 16.18 -18.90
N ARG A 21 -24.08 15.10 -19.31
CA ARG A 21 -23.78 14.86 -20.73
C ARG A 21 -23.40 13.41 -20.97
N GLY A 22 -24.37 12.64 -21.45
CA GLY A 22 -24.11 11.38 -22.13
C GLY A 22 -23.55 11.66 -23.53
N GLU A 23 -22.44 11.00 -23.87
CA GLU A 23 -22.01 10.81 -25.25
C GLU A 23 -21.70 9.33 -25.44
N SER A 24 -22.51 8.67 -26.27
CA SER A 24 -22.37 7.24 -26.60
C SER A 24 -21.20 7.05 -27.57
N TYR A 25 -20.07 6.54 -27.07
CA TYR A 25 -18.94 6.18 -27.94
C TYR A 25 -19.08 4.72 -28.37
N THR A 26 -19.47 4.50 -29.62
CA THR A 26 -19.44 3.18 -30.25
C THR A 26 -18.08 2.95 -30.89
N SER A 27 -17.28 2.02 -30.36
CA SER A 27 -16.20 1.37 -31.12
C SER A 27 -15.68 0.14 -30.37
N PRO A 28 -15.59 -1.05 -31.00
CA PRO A 28 -15.00 -2.23 -30.38
C PRO A 28 -13.48 -2.17 -30.53
N VAL A 29 -12.79 -1.65 -29.52
CA VAL A 29 -11.36 -1.87 -29.35
C VAL A 29 -11.16 -2.37 -27.94
N GLU A 30 -11.01 -3.68 -27.78
CA GLU A 30 -10.73 -4.32 -26.50
C GLU A 30 -9.36 -3.86 -26.01
N ARG A 31 -9.36 -2.79 -25.20
CA ARG A 31 -8.18 -2.38 -24.45
C ARG A 31 -7.92 -3.45 -23.39
N PRO A 32 -6.65 -3.89 -23.19
CA PRO A 32 -6.33 -4.74 -22.06
C PRO A 32 -6.75 -4.00 -20.78
N LYS A 33 -7.60 -4.65 -19.99
CA LYS A 33 -8.07 -4.16 -18.70
C LYS A 33 -6.87 -4.10 -17.75
N PHE A 34 -6.15 -2.99 -17.75
CA PHE A 34 -5.29 -2.62 -16.62
C PHE A 34 -6.22 -2.25 -15.47
N TYR A 35 -6.61 -3.26 -14.70
CA TYR A 35 -7.37 -3.09 -13.49
C TYR A 35 -6.40 -2.52 -12.44
N ILE A 36 -6.50 -1.22 -12.18
CA ILE A 36 -6.10 -0.70 -10.87
C ILE A 36 -7.28 -1.07 -9.97
N THR A 37 -7.25 -2.27 -9.37
CA THR A 37 -8.16 -2.60 -8.28
C THR A 37 -7.57 -2.00 -7.02
N ASP A 38 -7.95 -0.75 -6.75
CA ASP A 38 -7.62 -0.02 -5.52
C ASP A 38 -8.29 -0.67 -4.30
N VAL A 39 -7.71 -1.77 -3.81
CA VAL A 39 -7.67 -2.14 -2.39
C VAL A 39 -6.60 -3.22 -2.25
N ALA A 40 -5.38 -2.81 -1.93
CA ALA A 40 -4.36 -3.71 -1.41
C ALA A 40 -4.88 -4.27 -0.09
N THR A 41 -5.61 -5.38 -0.16
CA THR A 41 -5.97 -6.15 1.01
C THR A 41 -4.67 -6.59 1.67
N THR A 42 -4.57 -6.48 3.00
CA THR A 42 -3.38 -6.83 3.82
C THR A 42 -2.84 -8.26 3.61
N LYS A 43 -3.51 -9.05 2.77
CA LYS A 43 -3.14 -10.40 2.33
C LYS A 43 -1.94 -10.44 1.39
N ASP A 44 -1.57 -9.31 0.77
CA ASP A 44 -0.49 -9.25 -0.22
C ASP A 44 0.84 -8.75 0.35
N ILE A 45 1.02 -8.80 1.67
CA ILE A 45 2.26 -8.39 2.35
C ILE A 45 3.25 -9.56 2.36
N GLU A 46 4.49 -9.30 1.96
CA GLU A 46 5.60 -10.26 2.03
C GLU A 46 5.94 -10.59 3.48
N ARG A 47 6.39 -11.83 3.74
CA ARG A 47 6.79 -12.27 5.08
C ARG A 47 8.26 -12.63 5.13
N CYS A 48 8.87 -12.43 6.28
CA CYS A 48 10.26 -12.75 6.54
C CYS A 48 10.50 -14.25 6.38
N VAL A 49 11.40 -14.63 5.47
CA VAL A 49 11.73 -16.03 5.18
C VAL A 49 12.55 -16.72 6.28
N MET A 50 13.06 -15.97 7.26
CA MET A 50 13.84 -16.59 8.33
C MET A 50 13.02 -17.64 9.10
N PRO A 51 13.57 -18.84 9.30
CA PRO A 51 12.92 -19.87 10.07
C PRO A 51 12.73 -19.38 11.51
N GLY A 52 11.48 -19.34 11.96
CA GLY A 52 11.10 -18.84 13.30
C GLY A 52 10.79 -17.35 13.38
N CYS A 53 10.93 -16.57 12.29
CA CYS A 53 10.49 -15.17 12.26
C CYS A 53 9.09 -15.06 11.65
N GLY A 54 8.95 -15.27 10.33
CA GLY A 54 7.66 -15.19 9.62
C GLY A 54 6.95 -13.83 9.67
N ALA A 55 7.59 -12.81 10.24
CA ALA A 55 7.00 -11.49 10.45
C ALA A 55 6.66 -10.83 9.12
N GLU A 56 5.57 -10.07 9.08
CA GLU A 56 5.23 -9.24 7.93
C GLU A 56 6.33 -8.21 7.67
N THR A 57 6.66 -8.04 6.40
CA THR A 57 7.62 -7.06 5.94
C THR A 57 6.86 -5.85 5.43
N GLY A 58 7.45 -4.66 5.43
CA GLY A 58 6.76 -3.45 4.95
C GLY A 58 6.52 -3.41 3.43
N TYR A 59 6.67 -4.54 2.73
CA TYR A 59 6.65 -4.65 1.28
C TYR A 59 5.50 -5.55 0.82
N LEU A 60 4.90 -5.19 -0.31
CA LEU A 60 3.90 -6.01 -0.96
C LEU A 60 4.56 -7.02 -1.89
N ILE A 61 3.89 -8.15 -2.12
CA ILE A 61 4.27 -9.17 -3.10
C ILE A 61 4.32 -8.58 -4.52
N THR A 62 3.62 -7.49 -4.77
CA THR A 62 3.63 -6.75 -6.05
C THR A 62 4.71 -5.67 -6.12
N THR A 63 5.34 -5.28 -5.01
CA THR A 63 6.41 -4.27 -5.02
C THR A 63 7.59 -4.79 -5.85
N PRO A 64 8.12 -4.07 -6.84
CA PRO A 64 9.30 -4.51 -7.58
C PRO A 64 10.47 -4.89 -6.68
N ILE A 65 11.18 -5.97 -7.01
CA ILE A 65 12.29 -6.51 -6.18
C ILE A 65 13.36 -5.45 -5.90
N GLN A 66 13.67 -4.61 -6.90
CA GLN A 66 14.66 -3.53 -6.81
C GLN A 66 14.32 -2.48 -5.76
N GLN A 67 13.06 -2.40 -5.32
CA GLN A 67 12.58 -1.46 -4.31
C GLN A 67 12.46 -2.09 -2.91
N ARG A 68 12.72 -3.39 -2.78
CA ARG A 68 12.60 -4.12 -1.52
C ARG A 68 13.95 -4.24 -0.81
N MET A 69 14.11 -3.53 0.30
CA MET A 69 15.29 -3.68 1.15
C MET A 69 15.26 -5.04 1.84
N GLY A 70 16.38 -5.75 1.81
CA GLY A 70 16.50 -7.07 2.44
C GLY A 70 15.84 -8.22 1.67
N TYR A 71 15.47 -8.02 0.41
CA TYR A 71 15.17 -9.13 -0.49
C TYR A 71 16.46 -9.85 -0.89
N VAL A 72 16.45 -11.18 -0.82
CA VAL A 72 17.56 -12.03 -1.21
C VAL A 72 17.11 -12.90 -2.39
N GLU A 73 17.79 -12.76 -3.52
CA GLU A 73 17.47 -13.52 -4.74
C GLU A 73 17.48 -15.03 -4.46
N GLY A 74 16.40 -15.70 -4.87
CA GLY A 74 16.22 -17.14 -4.66
C GLY A 74 15.84 -17.57 -3.24
N ALA A 75 15.91 -16.67 -2.24
CA ALA A 75 15.51 -16.95 -0.87
C ALA A 75 14.22 -16.23 -0.46
N GLY A 76 13.99 -15.00 -0.93
CA GLY A 76 12.80 -14.21 -0.62
C GLY A 76 13.09 -13.02 0.29
N GLN A 77 12.05 -12.52 0.96
CA GLN A 77 12.11 -11.27 1.73
C GLN A 77 12.57 -11.49 3.18
N LEU A 78 13.45 -10.62 3.69
CA LEU A 78 13.80 -10.54 5.11
C LEU A 78 13.21 -9.28 5.75
N CYS A 79 12.83 -9.36 7.02
CA CYS A 79 12.56 -8.16 7.82
C CYS A 79 13.88 -7.48 8.23
N ALA A 80 13.83 -6.19 8.54
CA ALA A 80 15.00 -5.39 8.92
C ALA A 80 15.90 -6.04 9.99
N PRO A 81 15.39 -6.57 11.13
CA PRO A 81 16.26 -7.16 12.15
C PRO A 81 16.92 -8.47 11.67
N CYS A 82 16.22 -9.28 10.89
CA CYS A 82 16.81 -10.50 10.32
C CYS A 82 17.86 -10.18 9.26
N TYR A 83 17.62 -9.16 8.43
CA TYR A 83 18.60 -8.69 7.47
C TYR A 83 19.87 -8.16 8.17
N GLU A 84 19.72 -7.32 9.19
CA GLU A 84 20.83 -6.79 9.96
C GLU A 84 21.58 -7.88 10.73
N SER A 85 20.88 -8.83 11.35
CA SER A 85 21.53 -9.94 12.04
C SER A 85 22.30 -10.86 11.09
N THR A 86 21.82 -11.04 9.86
CA THR A 86 22.45 -11.94 8.88
C THR A 86 23.62 -11.25 8.17
N PHE A 87 23.49 -9.97 7.82
CA PHE A 87 24.43 -9.26 6.96
C PHE A 87 25.13 -8.06 7.62
N GLY A 88 24.54 -7.46 8.67
CA GLY A 88 25.10 -6.31 9.39
C GLY A 88 26.19 -6.66 10.40
N GLY A 89 26.43 -7.95 10.65
CA GLY A 89 27.22 -8.42 11.79
C GLY A 89 28.59 -9.01 11.48
N ARG A 90 29.46 -8.33 10.71
CA ARG A 90 30.91 -8.54 10.80
C ARG A 90 31.65 -7.20 10.82
N LYS A 91 31.71 -6.56 12.00
CA LYS A 91 32.83 -5.67 12.31
C LYS A 91 34.09 -6.54 12.33
N ARG A 92 34.91 -6.42 11.28
CA ARG A 92 36.30 -6.90 11.27
C ARG A 92 37.13 -6.08 12.24
#